data_AF-A0A2V9ZEY3-F1
#
_entry.id   AF-A0A2V9ZEY3-F1
#
_cell.length_a   1.000
_cell.length_b   1.000
_cell.length_c   1.000
_cell.angle_alpha   90.00
_cell.angle_beta   90.00
_cell.angle_gamma   90.00
#
_symmetry.space_group_name_H-M   'P 1'
#
loop_
_entity.id
_entity.type
_entity.pdbx_description
1 polymer ?
#
loop_
_entity_poly.entity_id
_entity_poly.type
_entity_poly.pdbx_seq_one_letter_code
_entity_poly.pdbx_strand_id
1 'polypeptide(L)' 'MTTSTDFKETLKQQADIVRVIGDYVKLKKSGAQNFSGLCPFHSEKTPSFNVHPTRQFYH' A
#
# COMPACT_ATOMS: atom_id res chain seq x y z
N MET A 1 2.53 30.47 2.42
CA MET A 1 2.81 30.03 1.04
C MET A 1 3.25 28.57 1.13
N THR A 2 2.35 27.62 0.91
CA THR A 2 2.68 26.19 0.83
C THR A 2 3.16 25.91 -0.58
N THR A 3 4.39 25.44 -0.73
CA THR A 3 4.89 25.09 -2.07
C THR A 3 4.29 23.74 -2.49
N SER A 4 4.19 23.49 -3.80
CA SER A 4 3.56 22.26 -4.34
C SER A 4 4.23 20.97 -3.85
N THR A 5 5.51 21.03 -3.45
CA THR A 5 6.28 19.90 -2.90
C THR A 5 5.80 19.54 -1.50
N ASP A 6 5.61 20.53 -0.63
CA ASP A 6 5.16 20.34 0.76
C ASP A 6 3.77 19.69 0.81
N PHE A 7 2.89 20.08 -0.11
CA PHE A 7 1.55 19.50 -0.21
C PHE A 7 1.60 18.02 -0.59
N LYS A 8 2.40 17.66 -1.61
CA LYS A 8 2.53 16.26 -2.07
C LYS A 8 3.05 15.35 -0.95
N GLU A 9 4.04 15.81 -0.20
CA GLU A 9 4.61 15.05 0.92
C GLU A 9 3.61 14.91 2.06
N THR A 10 2.93 15.99 2.44
CA THR A 10 1.87 15.97 3.46
C THR A 10 0.76 14.99 3.08
N LEU A 11 0.29 15.04 1.83
CA LEU A 11 -0.73 14.12 1.33
C LEU A 11 -0.26 12.66 1.41
N LYS A 12 0.98 12.39 1.00
CA LYS A 12 1.56 11.05 1.07
C LYS A 12 1.66 10.54 2.52
N GLN A 13 2.04 11.41 3.46
CA GLN A 13 2.15 11.05 4.88
C GLN A 13 0.79 10.76 5.53
N GLN A 14 -0.28 11.42 5.08
CA GLN A 14 -1.63 11.23 5.61
C GLN A 14 -2.36 10.03 4.97
N ALA A 15 -1.90 9.55 3.82
CA ALA A 15 -2.51 8.44 3.13
C ALA A 15 -2.28 7.10 3.86
N ASP A 16 -3.36 6.39 4.16
CA ASP A 16 -3.27 4.99 4.59
C ASP A 16 -3.07 4.09 3.37
N ILE A 17 -1.83 3.64 3.16
CA ILE A 17 -1.46 2.77 2.04
C ILE A 17 -2.25 1.45 1.99
N VAL A 18 -2.67 0.90 3.14
CA VAL A 18 -3.46 -0.34 3.19
C VAL A 18 -4.86 -0.08 2.67
N ARG A 19 -5.46 1.01 3.08
CA ARG A 19 -6.78 1.43 2.60
C ARG A 19 -6.75 1.72 1.11
N VAL A 20 -5.81 2.55 0.66
CA VAL A 20 -5.69 2.94 -0.76
C VAL A 20 -5.51 1.73 -1.66
N ILE A 21 -4.65 0.77 -1.29
CA ILE A 21 -4.46 -0.43 -2.09
C ILE A 21 -5.64 -1.41 -1.93
N GLY A 22 -6.24 -1.47 -0.74
CA GLY A 22 -7.37 -2.34 -0.43
C GLY A 22 -8.62 -2.09 -1.28
N ASP A 23 -8.76 -0.88 -1.83
CA ASP A 23 -9.81 -0.54 -2.79
C ASP A 23 -9.65 -1.29 -4.14
N TYR A 24 -8.47 -1.83 -4.44
CA TYR A 24 -8.14 -2.51 -5.70
C TYR A 24 -7.72 -3.97 -5.52
N VAL A 25 -7.01 -4.27 -4.43
CA VAL A 25 -6.45 -5.60 -4.14
C VAL A 25 -7.06 -6.13 -2.87
N LYS A 26 -7.58 -7.36 -2.91
CA LYS A 26 -8.06 -8.05 -1.72
C LYS A 26 -6.87 -8.44 -0.82
N LEU A 27 -6.58 -7.59 0.15
CA LEU A 27 -5.50 -7.79 1.11
C LEU A 27 -5.95 -8.66 2.30
N LYS A 28 -5.05 -9.50 2.78
CA LYS A 28 -5.17 -10.25 4.04
C LYS A 28 -3.98 -9.92 4.94
N LYS A 29 -4.17 -9.92 6.26
CA LYS A 29 -3.04 -9.76 7.19
C LYS A 29 -2.03 -10.90 6.99
N SER A 30 -0.76 -10.53 6.93
CA SER A 30 0.38 -11.44 6.78
C SER A 30 1.41 -11.09 7.88
N GLY A 31 1.46 -11.91 8.92
CA GLY A 31 2.20 -11.60 10.14
C GLY A 31 1.57 -10.47 10.96
N ALA A 32 2.35 -9.89 11.88
CA ALA A 32 1.84 -8.91 12.84
C ALA A 32 1.56 -7.52 12.23
N GLN A 33 2.32 -7.14 11.20
CA GLN A 33 2.37 -5.75 10.72
C GLN A 33 2.17 -5.59 9.22
N ASN A 34 2.10 -6.67 8.42
CA ASN A 34 2.03 -6.56 6.95
C ASN A 34 0.70 -7.13 6.42
N PHE A 35 0.47 -6.87 5.14
CA PHE A 35 -0.66 -7.41 4.39
C PHE A 35 -0.16 -8.04 3.09
N SER A 36 -0.87 -9.04 2.59
CA SER A 36 -0.57 -9.66 1.30
C SER A 36 -1.83 -9.95 0.48
N GLY A 37 -1.67 -10.02 -0.85
CA GLY A 37 -2.73 -10.29 -1.82
C GLY A 37 -2.16 -10.81 -3.14
N LEU A 38 -3.05 -11.12 -4.09
CA LEU A 38 -2.65 -11.43 -5.46
C LEU A 38 -2.13 -10.16 -6.13
N CYS A 39 -1.04 -10.27 -6.88
CA CYS A 39 -0.49 -9.15 -7.61
C CYS A 39 -1.44 -8.66 -8.71
N PRO A 40 -1.81 -7.37 -8.75
CA PRO A 40 -2.65 -6.84 -9.83
C PRO A 40 -1.88 -6.71 -11.16
N PHE A 41 -0.55 -6.85 -11.14
CA PHE A 41 0.31 -6.68 -12.32
C PHE A 41 0.69 -7.99 -13.01
N HIS A 42 0.52 -9.13 -12.35
CA HIS A 42 0.85 -10.46 -12.87
C HIS A 42 -0.30 -11.44 -12.63
N SER A 43 -0.70 -12.19 -13.66
CA SER A 43 -1.73 -13.23 -13.51
C SER A 43 -1.14 -14.46 -12.83
N GLU A 44 -1.36 -14.56 -11.52
CA GLU A 44 -0.83 -15.64 -10.67
C GLU A 44 -1.93 -16.24 -9.77
N LYS A 45 -1.64 -17.40 -9.19
CA LYS A 45 -2.55 -18.10 -8.25
C LYS A 45 -2.11 -17.97 -6.78
N THR A 46 -0.87 -17.60 -6.55
CA THR A 46 -0.27 -17.46 -5.22
C THR A 46 -0.08 -15.99 -4.89
N PRO A 47 -0.46 -15.52 -3.69
CA PRO A 47 -0.21 -14.13 -3.30
C PRO A 47 1.29 -13.78 -3.35
N SER A 48 1.68 -12.84 -4.22
CA SER A 48 3.04 -12.30 -4.26
C SER A 48 3.15 -10.82 -3.88
N PHE A 49 2.01 -10.11 -3.79
CA PHE A 49 1.97 -8.69 -3.51
C PHE A 49 1.89 -8.42 -2.01
N ASN A 50 2.85 -7.71 -1.46
CA ASN A 50 3.00 -7.40 -0.05
C ASN A 50 2.88 -5.89 0.20
N VAL A 51 2.19 -5.50 1.25
CA VAL A 51 2.05 -4.11 1.70
C VAL A 51 2.64 -4.00 3.09
N HIS A 52 3.51 -3.00 3.27
CA HIS A 52 4.19 -2.68 4.53
C HIS A 52 3.67 -1.33 5.07
N PRO A 53 2.60 -1.31 5.89
CA PRO A 53 1.99 -0.09 6.41
C PRO A 53 2.99 0.79 7.17
N THR A 54 3.79 0.22 8.07
CA THR A 54 4.76 0.99 8.88
C THR A 54 5.84 1.64 8.01
N ARG A 55 6.24 0.98 6.92
CA ARG A 55 7.28 1.47 6.00
C ARG A 55 6.72 2.22 4.79
N GLN A 56 5.39 2.30 4.66
CA GLN A 56 4.67 3.02 3.60
C GLN A 56 5.10 2.64 2.17
N PHE A 57 5.28 1.34 1.91
CA PHE A 57 5.54 0.82 0.55
C PHE A 57 4.86 -0.53 0.29
N TYR A 58 4.82 -0.93 -0.98
CA TYR A 58 4.41 -2.27 -1.43
C TYR A 58 5.50 -2.91 -2.30
N HIS A 59 5.47 -4.23 -2.38
CA HIS A 59 6.31 -5.05 -3.25
C HIS A 59 5.50 -6.23 -3.79
#